data_AF-A0A9E5QYR9-F1
#
_entry.id   AF-A0A9E5QYR9-F1
#
_cell.length_a   1.000
_cell.length_b   1.000
_cell.length_c   1.000
_cell.angle_alpha   90.00
_cell.angle_beta   90.00
_cell.angle_gamma   90.00
#
_symmetry.space_group_name_H-M   'P 1'
#
loop_
_entity.id
_entity.type
_entity.pdbx_description
1 polymer ?
#
loop_
_entity_poly.entity_id
_entity_poly.type
_entity_poly.pdbx_seq_one_letter_code
_entity_poly.pdbx_strand_id
1 'polypeptide(L)'
;MAVSVLFVCTGNYYRSRFAEYFFMHEAQVQGQDWQAFSRGFAPNAGNVGPISPYARFALEKLEIKVDLSQYPQALREEDLQRASHIIALKEAEHRPMVQLIFPKWEDKLQFWHIDDLDVAPPEIALPQLIQNVKDLLRTLRQG
;
A
#
# COMPACT_ATOMS: atom_id res chain seq x y z
N MET A 1 11.24 9.99 -15.79
CA MET A 1 9.92 9.61 -15.22
C MET A 1 10.20 9.11 -13.82
N ALA A 2 9.49 9.60 -12.80
CA ALA A 2 9.73 9.14 -11.43
C ALA A 2 9.34 7.66 -11.32
N VAL A 3 10.27 6.82 -10.90
CA VAL A 3 10.05 5.38 -10.69
C VAL A 3 9.22 5.23 -9.41
N SER A 4 8.10 4.50 -9.48
CA SER A 4 7.11 4.49 -8.40
C SER A 4 6.60 3.11 -8.04
N VAL A 5 6.33 2.92 -6.75
CA VAL A 5 5.68 1.75 -6.18
C VAL A 5 4.21 2.04 -5.91
N LEU A 6 3.33 1.18 -6.39
CA LEU A 6 1.90 1.22 -6.14
C LEU A 6 1.51 0.16 -5.10
N PHE A 7 1.02 0.59 -3.95
CA PHE A 7 0.42 -0.30 -2.94
C PHE A 7 -1.09 -0.37 -3.09
N VAL A 8 -1.65 -1.59 -3.11
CA VAL A 8 -3.08 -1.82 -3.30
C VAL A 8 -3.65 -2.69 -2.19
N CYS A 9 -4.75 -2.25 -1.58
CA CYS A 9 -5.63 -3.09 -0.78
C CYS A 9 -7.09 -2.94 -1.23
N THR A 10 -8.05 -3.47 -0.49
CA THR A 10 -9.47 -3.30 -0.84
C THR A 10 -9.89 -1.83 -0.70
N GLY A 11 -9.79 -1.25 0.49
CA GLY A 11 -10.42 0.04 0.80
C GLY A 11 -9.58 1.29 0.59
N ASN A 12 -8.28 1.18 0.28
CA ASN A 12 -7.32 2.29 0.29
C ASN A 12 -7.30 3.17 1.55
N TYR A 13 -7.63 2.57 2.70
CA TYR A 13 -7.87 3.32 3.94
C TYR A 13 -6.94 2.89 5.09
N TYR A 14 -6.55 1.62 5.13
CA TYR A 14 -5.71 1.06 6.19
C TYR A 14 -4.36 0.57 5.65
N ARG A 15 -4.26 -0.69 5.23
CA ARG A 15 -2.99 -1.37 4.88
C ARG A 15 -2.20 -0.65 3.77
N SER A 16 -2.81 -0.38 2.61
CA SER A 16 -2.10 0.25 1.48
C SER A 16 -1.69 1.70 1.78
N ARG A 17 -2.53 2.42 2.53
CA ARG A 17 -2.27 3.80 2.92
C ARG A 17 -1.13 3.89 3.92
N PHE A 18 -1.09 2.98 4.89
CA PHE A 18 0.05 2.82 5.79
C PHE A 18 1.33 2.53 5.01
N ALA A 19 1.28 1.55 4.09
CA ALA A 19 2.43 1.14 3.30
C ALA A 19 3.03 2.28 2.47
N GLU A 20 2.19 3.11 1.85
CA GLU A 20 2.61 4.31 1.11
C GLU A 20 3.43 5.27 1.98
N TYR A 21 2.87 5.74 3.10
CA TYR A 21 3.58 6.69 3.96
C TYR A 21 4.84 6.11 4.57
N PHE A 22 4.77 4.85 5.02
CA PHE A 22 5.92 4.18 5.60
C PHE A 22 7.05 3.98 4.58
N PHE A 23 6.72 3.53 3.37
CA PHE A 23 7.68 3.40 2.28
C PHE A 23 8.33 4.74 1.94
N MET A 24 7.54 5.81 1.77
CA MET A 24 8.07 7.13 1.43
C MET A 24 9.03 7.66 2.50
N HIS A 25 8.66 7.51 3.78
CA HIS A 25 9.53 7.90 4.88
C HIS A 25 10.85 7.11 4.88
N GLU A 26 10.78 5.78 4.80
CA GLU A 26 11.96 4.92 4.82
C GLU A 26 12.85 5.12 3.58
N ALA A 27 12.27 5.33 2.40
CA ALA A 27 13.01 5.66 1.18
C ALA A 27 13.82 6.94 1.38
N GLN A 28 13.19 7.99 1.92
CA GLN A 28 13.85 9.26 2.23
C GLN A 28 14.96 9.10 3.27
N VAL A 29 14.72 8.37 4.37
CA VAL A 29 15.72 8.09 5.41
C VAL A 29 16.94 7.36 4.83
N GLN A 30 16.71 6.47 3.86
CA GLN A 30 17.77 5.72 3.18
C GLN A 30 18.41 6.45 1.99
N GLY A 31 17.99 7.68 1.69
CA GLY A 31 18.48 8.48 0.56
C GLY A 31 18.14 7.87 -0.81
N GLN A 32 17.02 7.16 -0.91
CA GLN A 32 16.52 6.58 -2.15
C GLN A 32 15.47 7.49 -2.80
N ASP A 33 15.57 7.73 -4.11
CA ASP A 33 14.64 8.61 -4.87
C ASP A 33 13.31 7.93 -5.25
N TRP A 34 13.01 6.77 -4.67
CA TRP A 34 11.79 6.03 -4.92
C TRP A 34 10.56 6.77 -4.39
N GLN A 35 9.52 6.84 -5.22
CA GLN A 35 8.21 7.35 -4.83
C GLN A 35 7.23 6.21 -4.59
N ALA A 36 6.19 6.46 -3.80
CA ALA A 36 5.07 5.54 -3.68
C ALA A 36 3.74 6.27 -3.70
N PHE A 37 2.69 5.55 -4.08
CA PHE A 37 1.31 5.96 -3.92
C PHE A 37 0.44 4.73 -3.67
N SER A 38 -0.79 4.92 -3.17
CA SER A 38 -1.69 3.80 -2.91
C SER A 38 -3.07 3.95 -3.54
N ARG A 39 -3.71 2.80 -3.82
CA ARG A 39 -5.06 2.68 -4.38
C ARG A 39 -5.85 1.54 -3.74
N GLY A 40 -7.13 1.48 -4.07
CA GLY A 40 -8.08 0.51 -3.52
C GLY A 40 -8.89 -0.17 -4.61
N PHE A 41 -9.11 -1.48 -4.52
CA PHE A 41 -10.04 -2.16 -5.45
C PHE A 41 -11.48 -1.68 -5.28
N ALA A 42 -11.90 -1.44 -4.05
CA ALA A 42 -13.24 -0.98 -3.69
C ALA A 42 -13.20 -0.05 -2.46
N PRO A 43 -12.76 1.21 -2.63
CA PRO A 43 -12.81 2.19 -1.54
C PRO A 43 -14.24 2.42 -1.05
N ASN A 44 -14.41 2.48 0.26
CA ASN A 44 -15.71 2.70 0.89
C ASN A 44 -15.92 4.20 1.18
N ALA A 45 -16.98 4.80 0.62
CA ALA A 45 -17.35 6.19 0.86
C ALA A 45 -17.83 6.46 2.31
N GLY A 46 -18.18 5.40 3.06
CA GLY A 46 -18.54 5.48 4.48
C GLY A 46 -17.34 5.56 5.43
N ASN A 47 -16.10 5.53 4.93
CA ASN A 47 -14.91 5.71 5.76
C ASN A 47 -14.89 7.12 6.37
N VAL A 48 -14.60 7.19 7.67
CA VAL A 48 -14.48 8.48 8.36
C VAL A 48 -13.09 9.05 8.11
N GLY A 49 -13.03 10.08 7.26
CA GLY A 49 -11.79 10.77 6.91
C GLY A 49 -10.88 10.02 5.93
N PRO A 50 -9.62 10.47 5.77
CA PRO A 50 -8.74 10.04 4.69
C PRO A 50 -7.99 8.72 4.97
N ILE A 51 -7.81 8.36 6.24
CA ILE A 51 -7.02 7.21 6.68
C ILE A 51 -7.64 6.58 7.94
N SER A 52 -7.51 5.26 8.07
CA SER A 52 -7.90 4.50 9.25
C SER A 52 -7.22 5.03 10.51
N PRO A 53 -7.94 5.19 11.64
CA PRO A 53 -7.33 5.54 12.92
C PRO A 53 -6.19 4.61 13.32
N TYR A 54 -6.28 3.31 12.99
CA TYR A 54 -5.22 2.33 13.28
C TYR A 54 -3.94 2.61 12.50
N ALA A 55 -4.04 2.88 11.18
CA ALA A 55 -2.89 3.23 10.37
C ALA A 55 -2.31 4.57 10.80
N ARG A 56 -3.16 5.57 11.04
CA ARG A 56 -2.74 6.90 11.49
C ARG A 56 -1.97 6.82 12.80
N PHE A 57 -2.52 6.15 13.82
CA PHE A 57 -1.89 6.03 15.12
C PHE A 57 -0.54 5.32 15.04
N ALA A 58 -0.44 4.27 14.21
CA ALA A 58 0.82 3.58 14.00
C ALA A 58 1.88 4.46 13.30
N LEU A 59 1.48 5.26 12.30
CA LEU A 59 2.37 6.21 11.63
C LEU A 59 2.83 7.33 12.57
N GLU A 60 1.91 7.87 13.39
CA GLU A 60 2.22 8.91 14.38
C GLU A 60 3.21 8.41 15.44
N LYS A 61 3.10 7.14 15.88
CA LYS A 61 4.08 6.50 16.76
C LYS A 61 5.48 6.37 16.16
N LEU A 62 5.58 6.35 14.84
CA LEU A 62 6.83 6.34 14.09
C LEU A 62 7.27 7.76 13.72
N GLU A 63 6.58 8.79 14.22
CA GLU A 63 6.82 10.21 13.90
C GLU A 63 6.65 10.55 12.41
N ILE A 64 5.87 9.74 11.69
CA ILE A 64 5.59 9.93 10.26
C ILE A 64 4.35 10.80 10.09
N LYS A 65 4.52 11.96 9.44
CA LYS A 65 3.42 12.88 9.14
C LYS A 65 2.53 12.32 8.04
N VAL A 66 1.22 12.42 8.26
CA VAL A 66 0.19 12.00 7.33
C VAL A 66 -0.49 13.22 6.72
N ASP A 67 -0.60 13.24 5.40
CA ASP A 67 -1.42 14.24 4.70
C ASP A 67 -2.90 13.84 4.78
N LEU A 68 -3.67 14.64 5.53
CA LEU A 68 -5.09 14.40 5.77
C LEU A 68 -6.01 15.02 4.71
N SER A 69 -5.46 15.54 3.61
CA SER A 69 -6.25 16.09 2.51
C SER A 69 -6.71 15.03 1.49
N GLN A 70 -6.06 13.85 1.47
CA GLN A 70 -6.29 12.84 0.43
C GLN A 70 -7.14 11.67 0.91
N TYR A 71 -8.34 11.58 0.36
CA TYR A 71 -9.25 10.47 0.63
C TYR A 71 -8.85 9.18 -0.10
N PRO A 72 -9.38 8.01 0.34
CA PRO A 72 -9.22 6.75 -0.38
C PRO A 72 -9.57 6.86 -1.87
N GLN A 73 -8.69 6.37 -2.75
CA GLN A 73 -8.84 6.43 -4.20
C GLN A 73 -8.96 5.04 -4.81
N ALA A 74 -9.87 4.91 -5.78
CA ALA A 74 -10.08 3.66 -6.50
C ALA A 74 -8.91 3.42 -7.46
N LEU A 75 -8.48 2.16 -7.55
CA LEU A 75 -7.49 1.70 -8.49
C LEU A 75 -8.04 1.83 -9.91
N ARG A 76 -7.23 2.42 -10.80
CA ARG A 76 -7.55 2.49 -12.23
C ARG A 76 -6.42 1.89 -13.06
N GLU A 77 -6.71 1.58 -14.31
CA GLU A 77 -5.70 1.01 -15.21
C GLU A 77 -4.53 1.98 -15.44
N GLU A 78 -4.75 3.30 -15.44
CA GLU A 78 -3.68 4.28 -15.57
C GLU A 78 -2.70 4.26 -14.39
N ASP A 79 -3.18 3.89 -13.19
CA ASP A 79 -2.33 3.70 -12.01
C ASP A 79 -1.41 2.48 -12.19
N LEU A 80 -1.93 1.40 -12.78
CA LEU A 80 -1.16 0.20 -13.09
C LEU A 80 -0.11 0.47 -14.18
N GLN A 81 -0.45 1.28 -15.18
CA GLN A 81 0.45 1.63 -16.28
C GLN A 81 1.62 2.51 -15.85
N ARG A 82 1.40 3.45 -14.91
CA ARG A 82 2.44 4.39 -14.48
C ARG A 82 3.35 3.86 -13.37
N ALA A 83 2.92 2.81 -12.67
CA ALA A 83 3.70 2.19 -11.60
C ALA A 83 4.78 1.26 -12.17
N SER A 84 5.97 1.29 -11.58
CA SER A 84 7.07 0.38 -11.93
C SER A 84 7.00 -0.93 -11.14
N HIS A 85 6.48 -0.87 -9.92
CA HIS A 85 6.16 -2.03 -9.09
C HIS A 85 4.75 -1.91 -8.55
N ILE A 86 3.98 -3.00 -8.61
CA ILE A 86 2.59 -3.03 -8.15
C ILE A 86 2.46 -4.13 -7.11
N ILE A 87 2.01 -3.77 -5.91
CA ILE A 87 1.99 -4.65 -4.75
C ILE A 87 0.57 -4.72 -4.19
N ALA A 88 -0.06 -5.88 -4.28
CA ALA A 88 -1.35 -6.17 -3.67
C ALA A 88 -1.15 -6.86 -2.32
N LEU A 89 -1.70 -6.29 -1.24
CA LEU A 89 -1.23 -6.61 0.12
C LEU A 89 -1.64 -7.98 0.70
N LYS A 90 -2.72 -8.59 0.20
CA LYS A 90 -3.20 -9.92 0.61
C LYS A 90 -3.61 -10.72 -0.61
N GLU A 91 -2.83 -11.73 -0.97
CA GLU A 91 -3.06 -12.53 -2.18
C GLU A 91 -4.46 -13.15 -2.23
N ALA A 92 -4.84 -13.87 -1.16
CA ALA A 92 -6.11 -14.59 -1.09
C ALA A 92 -7.33 -13.65 -1.23
N GLU A 93 -7.18 -12.38 -0.87
CA GLU A 93 -8.23 -11.36 -0.96
C GLU A 93 -8.20 -10.68 -2.33
N HIS A 94 -7.02 -10.28 -2.80
CA HIS A 94 -6.90 -9.38 -3.95
C HIS A 94 -6.70 -10.09 -5.29
N ARG A 95 -6.13 -11.31 -5.33
CA ARG A 95 -5.95 -12.03 -6.60
C ARG A 95 -7.29 -12.25 -7.32
N PRO A 96 -8.38 -12.68 -6.64
CA PRO A 96 -9.69 -12.76 -7.28
C PRO A 96 -10.20 -11.40 -7.80
N MET A 97 -9.92 -10.31 -7.10
CA MET A 97 -10.31 -8.96 -7.53
C MET A 97 -9.53 -8.51 -8.78
N VAL A 98 -8.24 -8.83 -8.86
CA VAL A 98 -7.42 -8.55 -10.06
C VAL A 98 -7.93 -9.36 -11.24
N GLN A 99 -8.19 -10.65 -11.08
CA GLN A 99 -8.74 -11.50 -12.13
C GLN A 99 -10.08 -11.00 -12.66
N LEU A 100 -10.91 -10.43 -11.79
CA LEU A 100 -12.21 -9.88 -12.16
C LEU A 100 -12.10 -8.52 -12.86
N ILE A 101 -11.27 -7.60 -12.33
CA ILE A 101 -11.29 -6.18 -12.71
C ILE A 101 -10.17 -5.85 -13.71
N PHE A 102 -8.98 -6.44 -13.54
CA PHE A 102 -7.77 -6.17 -14.31
C PHE A 102 -7.05 -7.47 -14.74
N PRO A 103 -7.72 -8.44 -15.40
CA PRO A 103 -7.17 -9.79 -15.63
C PRO A 103 -5.81 -9.79 -16.34
N LYS A 104 -5.56 -8.84 -17.25
CA LYS A 104 -4.30 -8.72 -18.01
C LYS A 104 -3.11 -8.30 -17.16
N TRP A 105 -3.34 -7.88 -15.92
CA TRP A 105 -2.33 -7.33 -15.03
C TRP A 105 -1.87 -8.31 -13.95
N GLU A 106 -2.53 -9.46 -13.78
CA GLU A 106 -2.24 -10.41 -12.69
C GLU A 106 -0.74 -10.76 -12.59
N ASP A 107 -0.10 -11.08 -13.71
CA ASP A 107 1.32 -11.46 -13.76
C ASP A 107 2.28 -10.31 -13.45
N LYS A 108 1.80 -9.06 -13.48
CA LYS A 108 2.59 -7.86 -13.15
C LYS A 108 2.47 -7.46 -11.69
N LEU A 109 1.51 -8.02 -10.95
CA LEU A 109 1.33 -7.74 -9.54
C LEU A 109 2.19 -8.69 -8.70
N GLN A 110 2.92 -8.12 -7.76
CA GLN A 110 3.43 -8.86 -6.62
C GLN A 110 2.33 -8.95 -5.56
N PHE A 111 2.12 -10.13 -5.01
CA PHE A 111 1.20 -10.33 -3.91
C PHE A 111 1.95 -10.54 -2.60
N TRP A 112 1.49 -9.88 -1.54
CA TRP A 112 1.91 -10.12 -0.17
C TRP A 112 0.81 -10.86 0.61
N HIS A 113 1.09 -11.19 1.86
CA HIS A 113 0.18 -11.95 2.73
C HIS A 113 -0.14 -11.20 4.03
N ILE A 114 -0.49 -9.92 3.94
CA ILE A 114 -0.83 -9.06 5.08
C ILE A 114 -2.33 -9.10 5.36
N ASP A 115 -2.70 -9.76 6.46
CA ASP A 115 -4.08 -9.84 6.95
C ASP A 115 -4.70 -8.46 7.21
N ASP A 116 -6.01 -8.33 6.97
CA ASP A 116 -6.80 -7.15 7.40
C ASP A 116 -7.31 -7.32 8.84
N LEU A 117 -7.97 -6.27 9.34
CA LEU A 117 -8.51 -6.17 10.69
C LEU A 117 -9.53 -7.25 11.06
N ASP A 118 -10.16 -7.90 10.07
CA ASP A 118 -11.10 -9.01 10.28
C ASP A 118 -10.39 -10.31 10.68
N VAL A 119 -9.11 -10.47 10.30
CA VAL A 119 -8.31 -11.66 10.58
C VAL A 119 -7.25 -11.39 11.65
N ALA A 120 -6.57 -10.25 11.59
CA ALA A 120 -5.47 -9.93 12.50
C ALA A 120 -5.53 -8.48 12.99
N PRO A 121 -5.30 -8.23 14.29
CA PRO A 121 -5.25 -6.88 14.82
C PRO A 121 -3.99 -6.12 14.33
N PRO A 122 -3.96 -4.78 14.39
CA PRO A 122 -2.85 -3.97 13.89
C PRO A 122 -1.48 -4.34 14.47
N GLU A 123 -1.44 -4.77 15.73
CA GLU A 123 -0.22 -5.17 16.43
C GLU A 123 0.44 -6.42 15.84
N ILE A 124 -0.31 -7.20 15.03
CA ILE A 124 0.18 -8.39 14.33
C ILE A 124 0.42 -8.08 12.84
N ALA A 125 -0.51 -7.37 12.18
CA ALA A 125 -0.44 -7.11 10.75
C ALA A 125 0.61 -6.03 10.38
N LEU A 126 0.71 -4.94 11.15
CA LEU A 126 1.59 -3.82 10.80
C LEU A 126 3.08 -4.15 10.92
N PRO A 127 3.57 -4.90 11.93
CA PRO A 127 4.98 -5.31 11.96
C PRO A 127 5.40 -6.12 10.73
N GLN A 128 4.53 -7.01 10.24
CA GLN A 128 4.78 -7.77 9.01
C GLN A 128 4.82 -6.86 7.79
N LEU A 129 3.88 -5.91 7.70
CA LEU A 129 3.83 -4.93 6.63
C LEU A 129 5.09 -4.05 6.60
N ILE A 130 5.53 -3.57 7.77
CA ILE A 130 6.78 -2.81 7.96
C ILE A 130 7.98 -3.62 7.45
N GLN A 131 8.06 -4.89 7.82
CA GLN A 131 9.16 -5.75 7.39
C GLN A 131 9.15 -5.93 5.88
N ASN A 132 8.00 -6.22 5.26
CA ASN A 132 7.89 -6.38 3.81
C ASN A 132 8.27 -5.10 3.05
N VAL A 133 7.90 -3.93 3.56
CA VAL A 133 8.30 -2.64 2.97
C VAL A 133 9.81 -2.43 3.06
N LYS A 134 10.44 -2.75 4.21
CA LYS A 134 11.90 -2.69 4.35
C LYS A 134 12.60 -3.65 3.40
N ASP A 135 12.06 -4.85 3.20
CA ASP A 135 12.62 -5.86 2.31
C ASP A 135 12.50 -5.45 0.84
N LEU A 136 11.37 -4.86 0.47
CA LEU A 136 11.19 -4.24 -0.83
C LEU A 136 12.23 -3.16 -1.08
N LEU A 137 12.39 -2.20 -0.17
CA LEU A 137 13.38 -1.12 -0.30
C LEU A 137 14.81 -1.65 -0.44
N ARG A 138 15.16 -2.74 0.24
CA ARG A 138 16.46 -3.40 0.08
C ARG A 138 16.63 -3.99 -1.32
N THR A 139 15.58 -4.59 -1.86
CA THR A 139 15.56 -5.19 -3.21
C THR A 139 15.68 -4.10 -4.28
N LEU A 140 14.90 -3.02 -4.14
CA LEU A 140 14.89 -1.89 -5.08
C LEU A 140 16.21 -1.11 -5.13
N ARG A 141 17.04 -1.21 -4.10
CA ARG A 141 18.39 -0.62 -4.07
C ARG A 141 19.41 -1.44 -4.88
N GLN A 142 19.15 -2.73 -5.10
CA GLN A 142 20.08 -3.65 -5.75
C GLN A 142 19.81 -3.85 -7.25
N GLY A 143 18.63 -3.47 -7.73
CA GLY A 143 18.26 -3.47 -9.14
C GLY A 143 18.54 -2.13 -9.82
#